data_AF-A0A352VPT5-F1
#
_entry.id   AF-A0A352VPT5-F1
#
_cell.length_a   1.000
_cell.length_b   1.000
_cell.length_c   1.000
_cell.angle_alpha   90.00
_cell.angle_beta   90.00
_cell.angle_gamma   90.00
#
_symmetry.space_group_name_H-M   'P 1'
#
loop_
_entity.id
_entity.type
_entity.pdbx_description
1 polymer ?
#
loop_
_entity_poly.entity_id
_entity_poly.type
_entity_poly.pdbx_seq_one_letter_code
_entity_poly.pdbx_strand_id
1 'polypeptide(L)'
;VTVYFPDRSYFTAQIVGNDPFTDVAVLKIDVEEPLPAMSFGDSDETRVGEWILAIGNPGIGRSAQLDFTVTAGIVSALGRGLSLLQNDLYNDPRYGPDAAGFAIEDFIQTDAVINPGNSGGPMVNLRGQVVGINSAIASETG
;
A
#
# COMPACT_ATOMS: atom_id res chain seq x y z
N VAL A 1 -15.57 7.45 -3.74
CA VAL A 1 -14.11 7.44 -3.96
C VAL A 1 -13.88 7.65 -5.45
N THR A 2 -12.86 8.42 -5.87
CA THR A 2 -12.55 8.63 -7.29
C THR A 2 -11.16 8.06 -7.58
N VAL A 3 -11.03 7.28 -8.66
CA VAL A 3 -9.76 6.68 -9.11
C VAL A 3 -9.31 7.42 -10.36
N TYR A 4 -8.06 7.85 -10.39
CA TYR A 4 -7.42 8.53 -11.52
C TYR A 4 -6.36 7.62 -12.14
N PHE A 5 -6.37 7.52 -13.46
CA PHE A 5 -5.39 6.74 -14.22
C PHE A 5 -4.29 7.64 -14.82
N PRO A 6 -3.13 7.09 -15.18
CA PRO A 6 -2.02 7.85 -15.78
C PRO A 6 -2.38 8.58 -17.08
N ASP A 7 -3.35 8.07 -17.84
CA ASP A 7 -3.87 8.68 -19.07
C ASP A 7 -4.86 9.85 -18.81
N ARG A 8 -5.06 10.21 -17.54
CA ARG A 8 -5.99 11.24 -17.04
C ARG A 8 -7.47 10.85 -17.09
N SER A 9 -7.80 9.62 -17.48
CA SER A 9 -9.14 9.09 -17.27
C SER A 9 -9.41 8.94 -15.77
N TYR A 10 -10.68 8.99 -15.39
CA TYR A 10 -11.10 8.83 -14.02
C TYR A 10 -12.43 8.10 -13.92
N PHE A 11 -12.60 7.37 -12.83
CA PHE A 11 -13.80 6.57 -12.57
C PHE A 11 -14.25 6.78 -11.14
N THR A 12 -15.56 6.76 -10.92
CA THR A 12 -16.12 6.67 -9.57
C THR A 12 -16.00 5.23 -9.11
N ALA A 13 -15.38 5.03 -7.94
CA ALA A 13 -15.23 3.74 -7.32
C ALA A 13 -16.24 3.52 -6.19
N GLN A 14 -16.78 2.31 -6.15
CA GLN A 14 -17.54 1.75 -5.06
C GLN A 14 -16.60 1.04 -4.09
N ILE A 15 -16.85 1.18 -2.79
CA ILE A 15 -16.16 0.39 -1.78
C ILE A 15 -16.88 -0.97 -1.73
N VAL A 16 -16.17 -2.04 -2.10
CA VAL A 16 -16.69 -3.42 -2.03
C VAL A 16 -16.57 -3.95 -0.61
N GLY A 17 -15.47 -3.61 0.05
CA GLY A 17 -15.22 -3.94 1.44
C GLY A 17 -13.94 -3.30 1.93
N ASN A 18 -13.82 -3.17 3.25
CA ASN A 18 -12.60 -2.78 3.93
C ASN A 18 -12.41 -3.67 5.16
N ASP A 19 -11.18 -4.07 5.40
CA ASP A 19 -10.77 -4.80 6.59
C ASP A 19 -9.90 -3.89 7.45
N PRO A 20 -10.43 -3.38 8.58
CA PRO A 20 -9.66 -2.51 9.47
C PRO A 20 -8.54 -3.26 10.21
N PHE A 21 -8.58 -4.60 10.29
CA PHE A 21 -7.59 -5.39 11.02
C PHE A 21 -6.29 -5.61 10.23
N THR A 22 -6.34 -5.46 8.91
CA THR A 22 -5.18 -5.58 8.00
C THR A 22 -4.86 -4.29 7.25
N ASP A 23 -5.65 -3.23 7.44
CA ASP A 23 -5.58 -1.97 6.67
C ASP A 23 -5.67 -2.18 5.13
N VAL A 24 -6.61 -3.03 4.70
CA VAL A 24 -6.84 -3.33 3.28
C VAL A 24 -8.26 -2.98 2.88
N ALA A 25 -8.43 -2.40 1.69
CA ALA A 25 -9.74 -2.15 1.10
C ALA A 25 -9.79 -2.64 -0.35
N VAL A 26 -10.96 -3.13 -0.75
CA VAL A 26 -11.27 -3.50 -2.12
C VAL A 26 -12.22 -2.49 -2.70
N LEU A 27 -11.80 -1.86 -3.80
CA LEU A 27 -12.59 -0.91 -4.56
C LEU A 27 -12.99 -1.53 -5.89
N LYS A 28 -14.18 -1.18 -6.37
CA LYS A 28 -14.68 -1.55 -7.69
C LYS A 28 -14.95 -0.30 -8.51
N ILE A 29 -14.45 -0.30 -9.74
CA ILE A 29 -14.83 0.64 -10.79
C ILE A 29 -15.55 -0.13 -11.89
N ASP A 30 -16.53 0.50 -12.52
CA ASP A 30 -17.21 -0.04 -13.69
C ASP A 30 -16.56 0.56 -14.94
N VAL A 31 -16.01 -0.30 -15.81
CA VAL A 31 -15.30 0.06 -17.05
C VAL A 31 -15.91 -0.70 -18.23
N GLU A 32 -15.91 -0.09 -19.42
CA GLU A 32 -16.44 -0.74 -20.63
C GLU A 32 -15.48 -1.80 -21.16
N GLU A 33 -14.18 -1.52 -21.11
CA GLU A 33 -13.11 -2.39 -21.61
C GLU A 33 -12.21 -2.89 -20.47
N PRO A 34 -11.65 -4.11 -20.55
CA PRO A 34 -10.74 -4.63 -19.54
C PRO A 34 -9.49 -3.76 -19.37
N LEU A 35 -9.16 -3.44 -18.12
CA LEU A 35 -7.95 -2.71 -17.78
C LEU A 35 -6.74 -3.66 -17.66
N PRO A 36 -5.52 -3.18 -17.93
CA PRO A 36 -4.31 -3.90 -17.59
C PRO A 36 -4.26 -4.21 -16.08
N ALA A 37 -3.95 -5.45 -15.74
CA ALA A 37 -3.80 -5.91 -14.36
C ALA A 37 -2.36 -6.33 -14.08
N MET A 38 -1.90 -6.08 -12.86
CA MET A 38 -0.60 -6.58 -12.39
C MET A 38 -0.68 -8.06 -12.06
N SER A 39 0.45 -8.76 -12.18
CA SER A 39 0.57 -10.12 -11.69
C SER A 39 1.01 -10.12 -10.23
N PHE A 40 0.54 -11.08 -9.45
CA PHE A 40 0.99 -11.30 -8.08
C PHE A 40 2.17 -12.27 -8.05
N GLY A 41 3.16 -11.95 -7.23
CA GLY A 41 4.22 -12.86 -6.84
C GLY A 41 3.85 -13.55 -5.52
N ASP A 42 4.66 -14.53 -5.14
CA ASP A 42 4.55 -15.13 -3.80
C ASP A 42 5.36 -14.29 -2.81
N SER A 43 4.68 -13.70 -1.82
CA SER A 43 5.34 -12.93 -0.75
C SER A 43 6.17 -13.83 0.16
N ASP A 44 5.81 -15.10 0.33
CA ASP A 44 6.53 -16.05 1.20
C ASP A 44 7.91 -16.42 0.62
N GLU A 45 8.08 -16.25 -0.70
CA GLU A 45 9.37 -16.45 -1.38
C GLU A 45 10.28 -15.22 -1.34
N THR A 46 9.78 -14.08 -0.86
CA THR A 46 10.54 -12.83 -0.75
C THR A 46 11.65 -12.97 0.28
N ARG A 47 12.84 -12.42 0.00
CA ARG A 47 14.01 -12.53 0.90
C ARG A 47 14.59 -11.18 1.25
N VAL A 48 15.14 -11.07 2.47
CA VAL A 48 15.99 -9.94 2.87
C VAL A 48 17.14 -9.77 1.88
N GLY A 49 17.37 -8.55 1.43
CA GLY A 49 18.32 -8.20 0.37
C GLY A 49 17.78 -8.28 -1.05
N GLU A 50 16.55 -8.77 -1.25
CA GLU A 50 15.91 -8.75 -2.57
C GLU A 50 15.53 -7.33 -2.98
N TRP A 51 15.79 -6.98 -4.23
CA TRP A 51 15.41 -5.68 -4.79
C TRP A 51 13.91 -5.56 -4.95
N ILE A 52 13.37 -4.42 -4.54
CA ILE A 52 11.98 -4.04 -4.75
C ILE A 52 11.87 -2.64 -5.35
N LEU A 53 10.74 -2.38 -5.97
CA LEU A 53 10.30 -1.06 -6.36
C LEU A 53 8.98 -0.74 -5.66
N ALA A 54 8.88 0.44 -5.06
CA ALA A 54 7.64 0.97 -4.52
C ALA A 54 7.08 2.02 -5.47
N ILE A 55 5.81 1.87 -5.83
CA ILE A 55 5.12 2.74 -6.78
C ILE A 55 3.97 3.43 -6.05
N GLY A 56 3.76 4.72 -6.31
CA GLY A 56 2.67 5.47 -5.70
C GLY A 56 2.52 6.89 -6.23
N ASN A 57 1.67 7.69 -5.61
CA ASN A 57 1.40 9.08 -6.02
C ASN A 57 1.43 10.02 -4.81
N PRO A 58 2.61 10.59 -4.47
CA PRO A 58 2.79 11.41 -3.28
C PRO A 58 2.07 12.77 -3.30
N GLY A 59 1.42 13.15 -4.41
CA GLY A 59 0.57 14.34 -4.46
C GLY A 59 1.29 15.69 -4.26
N ILE A 60 2.59 15.78 -4.55
CA ILE A 60 3.39 17.00 -4.33
C ILE A 60 3.10 18.05 -5.42
N GLY A 61 2.43 19.14 -5.04
CA GLY A 61 2.35 20.38 -5.82
C GLY A 61 1.04 20.55 -6.58
N ARG A 62 0.41 21.74 -6.51
CA ARG A 62 -0.99 22.07 -6.89
C ARG A 62 -1.41 21.86 -8.38
N SER A 63 -0.64 21.08 -9.15
CA SER A 63 -1.08 20.34 -10.35
C SER A 63 -1.31 18.84 -10.02
N ALA A 64 -1.72 18.57 -8.76
CA ALA A 64 -1.29 17.52 -7.83
C ALA A 64 -1.83 16.09 -8.01
N GLN A 65 -2.45 15.74 -9.13
CA GLN A 65 -3.16 14.45 -9.24
C GLN A 65 -2.45 13.39 -10.07
N LEU A 66 -1.27 13.67 -10.65
CA LEU A 66 -0.65 12.80 -11.67
C LEU A 66 0.86 12.55 -11.52
N ASP A 67 1.48 12.97 -10.42
CA ASP A 67 2.92 12.78 -10.21
C ASP A 67 3.18 11.40 -9.59
N PHE A 68 3.03 10.35 -10.39
CA PHE A 68 3.40 9.00 -9.99
C PHE A 68 4.92 8.94 -9.75
N THR A 69 5.32 8.42 -8.61
CA THR A 69 6.72 8.19 -8.25
C THR A 69 7.03 6.73 -8.16
N VAL A 70 8.25 6.38 -8.55
CA VAL A 70 8.84 5.06 -8.34
C VAL A 70 10.09 5.25 -7.50
N THR A 71 10.19 4.52 -6.40
CA THR A 71 11.38 4.46 -5.55
C THR A 71 11.89 3.03 -5.52
N ALA A 72 13.20 2.86 -5.43
CA ALA A 72 13.84 1.57 -5.40
C ALA A 72 14.54 1.37 -4.07
N GLY A 73 14.60 0.12 -3.63
CA GLY A 73 15.30 -0.28 -2.43
C GLY A 73 15.40 -1.79 -2.37
N ILE A 74 15.73 -2.30 -1.20
CA ILE A 74 15.76 -3.72 -0.91
C ILE A 74 14.76 -4.06 0.20
N VAL A 75 14.45 -5.34 0.32
CA VAL A 75 13.81 -5.87 1.53
C VAL A 75 14.84 -5.83 2.66
N SER A 76 14.56 -5.03 3.67
CA SER A 76 15.41 -4.86 4.85
C SER A 76 15.05 -5.84 5.97
N ALA A 77 13.77 -6.22 6.09
CA ALA A 77 13.28 -7.23 7.03
C ALA A 77 11.91 -7.78 6.59
N LEU A 78 11.52 -8.93 7.13
CA LEU A 78 10.22 -9.60 6.94
C LEU A 78 9.60 -9.90 8.31
N GLY A 79 8.30 -10.19 8.40
CA GLY A 79 7.70 -10.68 9.65
C GLY A 79 7.55 -9.62 10.73
N ARG A 80 7.50 -8.33 10.39
CA ARG A 80 7.55 -7.24 11.38
C ARG A 80 6.15 -6.95 11.91
N GLY A 81 5.90 -7.28 13.18
CA GLY A 81 4.81 -6.72 13.98
C GLY A 81 5.27 -5.41 14.64
N LEU A 82 4.78 -4.27 14.17
CA LEU A 82 5.15 -2.93 14.63
C LEU A 82 4.12 -2.33 15.60
N SER A 83 3.04 -3.06 15.89
CA SER A 83 1.87 -2.64 16.67
C SER A 83 1.24 -1.34 16.17
N LEU A 84 1.41 -0.99 14.89
CA LEU A 84 0.87 0.21 14.28
C LEU A 84 -0.65 0.13 14.15
N LEU A 85 -1.14 -0.91 13.49
CA LEU A 85 -2.57 -1.17 13.32
C LEU A 85 -3.24 -1.43 14.67
N GLN A 86 -2.53 -2.09 15.58
CA GLN A 86 -3.02 -2.24 16.95
C GLN A 86 -3.26 -0.88 17.63
N ASN A 87 -2.31 0.05 17.52
CA ASN A 87 -2.45 1.40 18.08
C ASN A 87 -3.55 2.20 17.37
N ASP A 88 -3.66 2.09 16.05
CA ASP A 88 -4.70 2.78 15.28
C ASP A 88 -6.10 2.28 15.68
N LEU A 89 -6.30 0.96 15.79
CA LEU A 89 -7.56 0.35 16.22
C LEU A 89 -7.91 0.68 17.67
N TYR A 90 -6.91 0.69 18.56
CA TYR A 90 -7.12 1.05 19.97
C TYR A 90 -7.73 2.44 20.13
N ASN A 91 -7.29 3.39 19.30
CA ASN A 91 -7.71 4.78 19.34
C ASN A 91 -8.93 5.07 18.42
N ASP A 92 -9.37 4.12 17.61
CA ASP A 92 -10.51 4.30 16.71
C ASP A 92 -11.83 4.20 17.49
N PRO A 93 -12.66 5.28 17.53
CA PRO A 93 -13.92 5.27 18.27
C PRO A 93 -14.97 4.29 17.75
N ARG A 94 -14.78 3.71 16.55
CA ARG A 94 -15.66 2.71 15.96
C ARG A 94 -15.40 1.29 16.47
N TYR A 95 -14.16 1.02 16.90
CA TYR A 95 -13.71 -0.32 17.27
C TYR A 95 -13.25 -0.37 18.73
N GLY A 96 -12.35 0.53 19.12
CA GLY A 96 -11.86 0.65 20.48
C GLY A 96 -10.87 -0.45 20.90
N PRO A 97 -10.51 -0.48 22.20
CA PRO A 97 -9.41 -1.28 22.73
C PRO A 97 -9.59 -2.79 22.55
N ASP A 98 -10.84 -3.28 22.55
CA ASP A 98 -11.13 -4.70 22.39
C ASP A 98 -10.76 -5.20 20.98
N ALA A 99 -10.86 -4.33 19.97
CA ALA A 99 -10.54 -4.67 18.59
C ALA A 99 -9.03 -4.69 18.29
N ALA A 100 -8.25 -3.93 19.07
CA ALA A 100 -6.81 -3.77 18.89
C ALA A 100 -6.03 -5.10 19.02
N GLY A 101 -6.55 -6.03 19.82
CA GLY A 101 -5.99 -7.37 19.96
C GLY A 101 -6.12 -8.26 18.71
N PHE A 102 -6.95 -7.85 17.75
CA PHE A 102 -7.18 -8.58 16.48
C PHE A 102 -6.42 -7.97 15.30
N ALA A 103 -5.57 -6.97 15.53
CA ALA A 103 -4.71 -6.42 14.49
C ALA A 103 -3.80 -7.51 13.90
N ILE A 104 -3.74 -7.61 12.58
CA ILE A 104 -2.91 -8.56 11.84
C ILE A 104 -1.81 -7.78 11.15
N GLU A 105 -0.57 -7.99 11.59
CA GLU A 105 0.59 -7.30 11.05
C GLU A 105 1.67 -8.30 10.65
N ASP A 106 2.00 -8.29 9.36
CA ASP A 106 3.14 -8.99 8.79
C ASP A 106 3.80 -8.08 7.75
N PHE A 107 4.56 -7.09 8.22
CA PHE A 107 5.13 -6.09 7.34
C PHE A 107 6.45 -6.54 6.71
N ILE A 108 6.57 -6.26 5.41
CA ILE A 108 7.85 -6.20 4.69
C ILE A 108 8.45 -4.83 4.93
N GLN A 109 9.63 -4.78 5.57
CA GLN A 109 10.38 -3.55 5.75
C GLN A 109 11.30 -3.32 4.55
N THR A 110 11.38 -2.09 4.06
CA THR A 110 12.29 -1.70 2.98
C THR A 110 13.01 -0.39 3.30
N ASP A 111 14.14 -0.15 2.66
CA ASP A 111 14.84 1.15 2.60
C ASP A 111 14.43 1.99 1.38
N ALA A 112 13.53 1.50 0.52
CA ALA A 112 12.93 2.32 -0.53
C ALA A 112 12.20 3.50 0.10
N VAL A 113 12.36 4.69 -0.48
CA VAL A 113 11.71 5.90 0.05
C VAL A 113 10.19 5.78 -0.10
N ILE A 114 9.47 5.72 1.02
CA ILE A 114 8.01 5.74 1.10
C ILE A 114 7.58 7.05 1.75
N ASN A 115 6.82 7.86 1.01
CA ASN A 115 6.25 9.12 1.51
C ASN A 115 4.72 9.01 1.53
N PRO A 116 4.02 9.88 2.29
CA PRO A 116 2.57 10.02 2.20
C PRO A 116 2.12 10.15 0.73
N GLY A 117 1.11 9.38 0.35
CA GLY A 117 0.60 9.24 -1.03
C GLY A 117 1.19 8.07 -1.82
N ASN A 118 2.26 7.41 -1.32
CA ASN A 118 2.61 6.06 -1.79
C ASN A 118 1.74 4.96 -1.16
N SER A 119 1.03 5.27 -0.08
CA SER A 119 0.13 4.35 0.62
C SER A 119 -0.92 3.75 -0.31
N GLY A 120 -1.13 2.44 -0.22
CA GLY A 120 -2.02 1.68 -1.10
C GLY A 120 -1.44 1.37 -2.47
N GLY A 121 -0.28 1.94 -2.83
CA GLY A 121 0.43 1.61 -4.06
C GLY A 121 1.18 0.27 -3.95
N PRO A 122 1.53 -0.37 -5.08
CA PRO A 122 2.16 -1.68 -5.06
C PRO A 122 3.65 -1.62 -4.71
N MET A 123 4.12 -2.63 -3.98
CA MET A 123 5.52 -3.02 -3.89
C MET A 123 5.76 -4.19 -4.85
N VAL A 124 6.72 -4.05 -5.76
CA VAL A 124 6.98 -5.05 -6.81
C VAL A 124 8.41 -5.55 -6.80
N ASN A 125 8.59 -6.83 -7.11
CA ASN A 125 9.91 -7.42 -7.34
C ASN A 125 10.44 -7.08 -8.75
N LEU A 126 11.69 -7.45 -9.05
CA LEU A 126 12.32 -7.19 -10.35
C LEU A 126 11.66 -7.91 -11.54
N ARG A 127 10.75 -8.85 -11.29
CA ARG A 127 9.93 -9.50 -12.34
C ARG A 127 8.64 -8.73 -12.65
N GLY A 128 8.40 -7.60 -11.97
CA GLY A 128 7.19 -6.80 -12.11
C GLY A 128 5.96 -7.43 -11.44
N GLN A 129 6.17 -8.34 -10.49
CA GLN A 129 5.10 -8.99 -9.74
C GLN A 129 4.90 -8.26 -8.41
N VAL A 130 3.64 -8.05 -8.01
CA VAL A 130 3.27 -7.47 -6.72
C VAL A 130 3.59 -8.46 -5.61
N VAL A 131 4.41 -8.04 -4.65
CA VAL A 131 4.81 -8.82 -3.47
C VAL A 131 4.36 -8.16 -2.15
N GLY A 132 3.78 -6.95 -2.22
CA GLY A 132 3.24 -6.25 -1.06
C GLY A 132 2.46 -4.99 -1.45
N ILE A 133 1.83 -4.37 -0.46
CA ILE A 133 1.14 -3.07 -0.58
C ILE A 133 1.88 -2.08 0.32
N ASN A 134 2.26 -0.93 -0.23
CA ASN A 134 2.92 0.11 0.54
C ASN A 134 1.95 0.66 1.58
N SER A 135 2.33 0.67 2.85
CA SER A 135 1.67 1.47 3.88
C SER A 135 2.54 2.70 4.19
N ALA A 136 1.93 3.86 4.45
CA ALA A 136 2.72 5.02 4.87
C ALA A 136 3.18 4.80 6.30
N ILE A 137 4.45 4.42 6.46
CA ILE A 137 5.07 4.31 7.77
C ILE A 137 6.13 5.40 7.85
N ALA A 138 5.92 6.32 8.80
CA ALA A 138 6.90 7.34 9.14
C ALA A 138 8.12 6.67 9.78
N SER A 139 9.27 6.75 9.12
CA SER A 139 10.56 6.58 9.78
C SER A 139 10.94 7.92 10.43
N GLU A 140 11.29 7.91 11.71
CA GLU A 140 11.89 9.09 12.39
C GLU A 140 13.31 9.40 11.88
N THR A 141 13.86 8.55 11.01
CA THR A 141 15.14 8.78 10.34
C THR A 141 14.92 8.72 8.83
N GLY A 142 14.87 9.89 8.20
CA GLY A 142 14.84 9.98 6.73
C GLY A 142 16.02 9.28 6.07
#